data_AF-A0A946BDP9-F1
#
_entry.id   AF-A0A946BDP9-F1
#
_cell.length_a   1.000
_cell.length_b   1.000
_cell.length_c   1.000
_cell.angle_alpha   90.00
_cell.angle_beta   90.00
_cell.angle_gamma   90.00
#
_symmetry.space_group_name_H-M   'P 1'
#
loop_
_entity.id
_entity.type
_entity.pdbx_description
1 polymer ?
#
loop_
_entity_poly.entity_id
_entity_poly.type
_entity_poly.pdbx_seq_one_letter_code
_entity_poly.pdbx_strand_id
1 'polypeptide(L)' 'GLVEPVAGVIGAIFVMKMQNILPYALCFAAGAMIFVVVEELIPESQGKYENIDMVTMATMVGFTVMMILDVALG' A
#
# COMPACT_ATOMS: atom_id res chain seq x y z
N GLY A 1 -26.67 -19.56 -6.34
CA GLY A 1 -26.57 -20.99 -6.68
C GLY A 1 -25.53 -21.24 -7.76
N LEU A 2 -25.94 -21.15 -9.04
CA LEU A 2 -25.06 -21.43 -10.20
C LEU A 2 -24.43 -20.17 -10.81
N VAL A 3 -24.98 -18.99 -10.49
CA VAL A 3 -24.50 -17.70 -11.00
C VAL A 3 -23.18 -17.25 -10.36
N GLU A 4 -22.91 -17.60 -9.09
CA GLU A 4 -21.63 -17.29 -8.44
C GLU A 4 -20.40 -17.96 -9.10
N PRO A 5 -20.40 -19.29 -9.39
CA PRO A 5 -19.24 -19.91 -10.03
C PRO A 5 -19.04 -19.44 -11.48
N VAL A 6 -20.11 -19.16 -12.22
CA VAL A 6 -20.00 -18.67 -13.61
C VAL A 6 -19.43 -17.26 -13.65
N ALA A 7 -19.91 -16.36 -12.77
CA ALA A 7 -19.36 -15.01 -12.66
C ALA A 7 -17.91 -15.02 -12.14
N GLY A 8 -17.58 -15.93 -11.20
CA GLY A 8 -16.22 -16.11 -10.70
C GLY A 8 -15.23 -16.57 -11.77
N VAL A 9 -15.60 -17.52 -12.63
CA VAL A 9 -14.74 -18.01 -13.73
C VAL A 9 -14.55 -16.92 -14.79
N ILE A 10 -15.61 -16.19 -15.14
CA ILE A 10 -15.50 -15.07 -16.09
C ILE A 10 -14.63 -13.94 -15.52
N GLY A 11 -14.80 -13.60 -14.24
CA GLY A 11 -13.96 -12.64 -13.54
C GLY A 11 -12.50 -13.07 -13.47
N ALA A 12 -12.23 -14.33 -13.17
CA ALA A 12 -10.88 -14.88 -13.13
C ALA A 12 -10.18 -14.81 -14.50
N ILE A 13 -10.88 -15.15 -15.59
CA ILE A 13 -10.35 -15.04 -16.96
C ILE A 13 -10.03 -13.58 -17.31
N PHE A 14 -10.88 -12.65 -16.88
CA PHE A 14 -10.68 -11.22 -17.12
C PHE A 14 -9.46 -10.68 -16.35
N VAL A 15 -9.31 -11.06 -15.08
CA VAL A 15 -8.16 -10.70 -14.24
C VAL A 15 -6.86 -11.29 -14.79
N MET A 16 -6.85 -12.55 -15.28
CA MET A 16 -5.67 -13.15 -15.90
C MET A 16 -5.19 -12.38 -17.14
N LYS A 17 -6.10 -11.75 -17.90
CA LYS A 17 -5.69 -10.87 -19.02
C LYS A 17 -5.15 -9.51 -18.55
N MET A 18 -5.69 -8.96 -17.47
CA MET A 18 -5.22 -7.69 -16.90
C MET A 18 -3.94 -7.85 -16.06
N GLN A 19 -3.54 -9.07 -15.69
CA GLN A 19 -2.33 -9.33 -14.91
C GLN A 19 -1.04 -8.78 -15.55
N ASN A 20 -0.99 -8.58 -16.87
CA ASN A 20 0.18 -7.97 -17.50
C ASN A 20 0.25 -6.44 -17.30
N ILE A 21 -0.88 -5.75 -17.13
CA ILE A 21 -0.91 -4.29 -16.93
C ILE A 21 -0.95 -3.90 -15.44
N LEU A 22 -1.47 -4.81 -14.60
CA LEU A 22 -1.47 -4.71 -13.14
C LEU A 22 -0.10 -4.38 -12.53
N PRO A 23 1.03 -5.02 -12.88
CA PRO A 23 2.33 -4.69 -12.29
C PRO A 23 2.76 -3.27 -12.64
N TYR A 24 2.47 -2.78 -13.85
CA TYR A 24 2.79 -1.40 -14.21
C TYR A 24 1.97 -0.38 -13.40
N ALA A 25 0.67 -0.65 -13.22
CA ALA A 25 -0.20 0.19 -12.41
C ALA A 25 0.18 0.15 -10.92
N LEU A 26 0.51 -1.03 -10.38
CA LEU A 26 0.96 -1.21 -9.00
C LEU A 26 2.32 -0.54 -8.75
N CYS A 27 3.27 -0.66 -9.68
CA CYS A 27 4.55 0.04 -9.60
C CYS A 27 4.37 1.57 -9.61
N PHE A 28 3.47 2.08 -10.45
CA PHE A 28 3.13 3.50 -10.48
C PHE A 28 2.49 3.96 -9.15
N ALA A 29 1.54 3.18 -8.62
CA ALA A 29 0.91 3.47 -7.33
C ALA A 29 1.91 3.45 -6.18
N ALA A 30 2.84 2.48 -6.15
CA ALA A 30 3.92 2.41 -5.17
C ALA A 30 4.83 3.65 -5.24
N GLY A 31 5.19 4.09 -6.46
CA GLY A 31 5.98 5.31 -6.66
C GLY A 31 5.28 6.58 -6.14
N ALA A 32 3.97 6.72 -6.40
CA ALA A 32 3.18 7.83 -5.90
C ALA A 32 3.11 7.87 -4.37
N MET A 33 2.95 6.70 -3.72
CA MET A 33 2.95 6.60 -2.26
C MET A 33 4.30 7.00 -1.65
N ILE A 34 5.43 6.62 -2.27
CA ILE A 34 6.76 7.03 -1.80
C ILE A 34 6.93 8.55 -1.91
N PHE A 35 6.49 9.16 -3.03
CA PHE A 35 6.59 10.61 -3.24
C PHE A 35 5.78 11.41 -2.20
N VAL A 36 4.52 11.04 -1.97
CA VAL A 36 3.65 11.69 -0.98
C VAL A 36 4.24 11.56 0.44
N VAL A 37 4.78 10.40 0.79
CA VAL A 37 5.41 10.21 2.11
C VAL A 37 6.62 11.14 2.27
N VAL A 38 7.47 11.26 1.25
CA VAL A 38 8.70 12.06 1.34
C VAL A 38 8.43 13.56 1.28
N GLU A 39 7.55 14.01 0.39
CA GLU A 39 7.31 15.45 0.17
C GLU A 39 6.24 16.07 1.08
N GLU A 40 5.29 15.29 1.59
CA GLU A 40 4.23 15.81 2.45
C GLU A 40 4.38 15.30 3.88
N LEU A 41 4.45 13.98 4.09
CA LEU A 41 4.39 13.41 5.44
C LEU A 41 5.64 13.71 6.27
N ILE A 42 6.86 13.60 5.71
CA ILE A 42 8.10 13.93 6.43
C ILE A 42 8.17 15.42 6.83
N PRO A 43 7.97 16.40 5.92
CA PRO A 43 8.02 17.81 6.31
C PRO A 43 6.85 18.23 7.21
N GLU A 44 5.64 17.70 7.02
CA GLU A 44 4.52 17.94 7.95
C GLU A 44 4.84 17.40 9.35
N SER A 45 5.44 16.22 9.41
CA SER A 45 5.91 15.58 10.65
C SER A 45 7.01 16.37 11.37
N GLN A 46 7.88 17.05 10.62
CA GLN A 46 9.02 17.82 11.16
C GLN A 46 8.72 19.32 11.33
N GLY A 47 7.57 19.82 10.86
CA GLY A 47 7.19 21.25 10.94
C GLY A 47 7.06 21.79 12.37
N LYS A 48 6.90 20.92 13.37
CA LYS A 48 7.07 21.24 14.80
C LYS A 48 8.40 20.66 15.28
N TYR A 49 9.46 21.48 15.18
CA TYR A 49 10.85 21.20 15.59
C TYR A 49 11.03 20.64 17.02
N GLU A 50 9.99 20.59 17.84
CA GLU A 50 10.04 20.14 19.23
C GLU A 50 9.93 18.61 19.41
N ASN A 51 9.45 17.84 18.41
CA ASN A 51 9.13 16.41 18.59
C ASN A 51 9.62 15.48 17.47
N ILE A 52 10.72 15.83 16.81
CA ILE A 52 11.28 15.09 15.66
C ILE A 52 11.55 13.61 16.00
N ASP A 53 12.05 13.33 17.20
CA ASP A 53 12.33 11.97 17.68
C ASP A 53 11.05 11.17 17.92
N MET A 54 10.02 11.80 18.50
CA MET A 54 8.74 11.14 18.80
C MET A 54 8.00 10.78 17.52
N VAL A 55 8.02 11.67 16.52
CA VAL A 55 7.36 11.41 15.24
C VAL A 55 8.09 10.33 14.46
N THR A 56 9.43 10.36 14.45
CA THR A 56 10.24 9.30 13.80
C THR A 56 10.02 7.94 14.46
N MET A 57 9.95 7.89 15.79
CA MET A 57 9.62 6.67 16.52
C MET A 57 8.21 6.16 16.18
N ALA A 58 7.23 7.05 16.07
CA ALA A 58 5.86 6.69 15.66
C ALA A 58 5.82 6.16 14.21
N THR A 59 6.60 6.72 13.28
CA THR A 59 6.68 6.22 11.90
C THR A 59 7.30 4.83 11.85
N MET A 60 8.36 4.59 12.61
CA MET A 60 9.00 3.27 12.70
C MET A 60 8.06 2.21 13.30
N VAL A 61 7.31 2.57 14.33
CA VAL A 61 6.30 1.68 14.92
C VAL A 61 5.19 1.38 13.91
N GLY A 62 4.66 2.38 13.21
CA GLY A 62 3.63 2.19 12.17
C GLY A 62 4.11 1.27 11.04
N PHE A 63 5.33 1.48 10.54
CA PHE A 63 5.95 0.60 9.54
C PHE A 63 6.11 -0.84 10.06
N THR A 64 6.57 -0.99 11.31
CA THR A 64 6.72 -2.31 11.94
C THR A 64 5.38 -3.04 12.08
N VAL A 65 4.32 -2.33 12.51
CA VAL A 65 2.97 -2.91 12.63
C VAL A 65 2.43 -3.33 11.27
N MET A 66 2.61 -2.51 10.23
CA MET A 66 2.23 -2.87 8.87
C MET A 66 2.97 -4.14 8.40
N MET A 67 4.30 -4.21 8.60
CA MET A 67 5.10 -5.38 8.24
C MET A 67 4.63 -6.65 8.98
N ILE A 68 4.29 -6.53 10.27
CA ILE A 68 3.77 -7.66 11.05
C ILE A 68 2.41 -8.11 10.50
N LEU A 69 1.51 -7.16 10.17
CA LEU A 69 0.20 -7.48 9.61
C LEU A 69 0.29 -8.12 8.22
N ASP A 70 1.19 -7.63 7.35
CA ASP A 70 1.42 -8.21 6.03
C ASP A 70 1.96 -9.64 6.12
N VAL A 71 2.91 -9.90 7.03
CA VAL A 71 3.44 -11.26 7.27
C VAL A 71 2.44 -12.19 7.95
N ALA A 72 1.53 -11.67 8.77
CA ALA A 72 0.57 -12.47 9.52
C ALA A 72 -0.73 -12.77 8.75
N LEU A 73 -1.14 -11.88 7.84
CA LEU A 73 -2.37 -12.00 7.04
C LEU A 73 -2.13 -12.34 5.57
N GLY A 74 -0.90 -12.14 5.07
CA GLY A 74 -0.43 -12.61 3.76
C GLY A 74 -0.04 -14.07 3.78
#